data_AF-A0A482WGR5-F1
#
_entry.id   AF-A0A482WGR5-F1
#
_cell.length_a   1.000
_cell.length_b   1.000
_cell.length_c   1.000
_cell.angle_alpha   90.00
_cell.angle_beta   90.00
_cell.angle_gamma   90.00
#
_symmetry.space_group_name_H-M   'P 1'
#
loop_
_entity.id
_entity.type
_entity.pdbx_description
1 polymer ?
#
loop_
_entity_poly.entity_id
_entity_poly.type
_entity_poly.pdbx_seq_one_letter_code
_entity_poly.pdbx_strand_id
1 'polypeptide(L)'
;MKHLDFREKNGYEKVKVTFYPANLNERPFELSIYVATADNDHYAGMADIDSIAKIIVESSGPSGTNKEYLYQLASAMRQLAPQQQDEHLFELEAAVRRLEIGESGAGQPSDCDMQS
;
A
#
# COMPACT_ATOMS: atom_id res chain seq x y z
N MET A 1 -2.90 17.95 16.35
CA MET A 1 -1.47 17.66 16.54
C MET A 1 -1.22 16.54 17.56
N LYS A 2 -1.72 16.60 18.80
CA LYS A 2 -1.46 15.58 19.85
C LYS A 2 -1.80 14.10 19.51
N HIS A 3 -2.68 13.85 18.53
CA HIS A 3 -3.09 12.50 18.15
C HIS A 3 -2.06 11.78 17.24
N LEU A 4 -1.29 12.52 16.42
CA LEU A 4 -0.26 11.92 15.57
C LEU A 4 0.99 11.56 16.37
N ASP A 5 1.41 12.43 17.30
CA ASP A 5 2.60 12.20 18.13
C ASP A 5 2.48 10.96 19.03
N PHE A 6 1.25 10.50 19.31
CA PHE A 6 1.01 9.28 20.08
C PHE A 6 0.99 8.02 19.21
N ARG A 7 0.51 8.11 17.96
CA ARG A 7 0.44 6.98 17.01
C ARG A 7 1.81 6.63 16.42
N GLU A 8 2.69 7.61 16.29
CA GLU A 8 4.00 7.45 15.62
C GLU A 8 5.17 7.38 16.60
N LYS A 9 4.94 6.73 17.75
CA LYS A 9 6.04 6.34 18.63
C LYS A 9 6.82 5.22 17.94
N ASN A 10 8.10 5.49 17.71
CA ASN A 10 9.13 4.61 17.17
C ASN A 10 9.18 4.55 15.63
N GLY A 11 10.22 5.18 15.05
CA GLY A 11 10.65 4.95 13.65
C GLY A 11 10.18 5.94 12.60
N TYR A 12 9.49 7.04 12.96
CA TYR A 12 9.07 8.09 12.02
C TYR A 12 9.69 9.44 12.39
N GLU A 13 10.23 10.15 11.40
CA GLU A 13 10.76 11.51 11.52
C GLU A 13 9.76 12.51 10.93
N LYS A 14 9.59 13.65 11.62
CA LYS A 14 8.78 14.76 11.13
C LYS A 14 9.61 15.71 10.27
N VAL A 15 9.32 15.72 8.97
CA VAL A 15 10.05 16.53 7.98
C VAL A 15 9.17 17.68 7.49
N LYS A 16 9.76 18.86 7.29
CA LYS A 16 9.10 19.98 6.60
C LYS A 16 9.39 19.92 5.12
N VAL A 17 8.34 19.98 4.29
CA VAL A 17 8.43 19.98 2.83
C VAL A 17 7.57 21.10 2.25
N THR A 18 7.95 21.59 1.08
CA THR A 18 7.10 22.52 0.33
C THR A 18 6.09 21.73 -0.50
N PHE A 19 4.81 21.97 -0.26
CA PHE A 19 3.71 21.42 -1.04
C PHE A 19 3.37 22.34 -2.20
N TYR A 20 3.16 21.74 -3.37
CA TYR A 20 2.78 22.43 -4.60
C TYR A 20 1.35 22.01 -4.96
N PRO A 21 0.35 22.88 -4.72
CA PRO A 21 -1.03 22.57 -5.06
C PRO A 21 -1.22 22.31 -6.56
N ALA A 22 -2.14 21.40 -6.89
CA ALA A 22 -2.51 21.13 -8.28
C ALA A 22 -3.17 22.36 -8.95
N ASN A 23 -3.87 23.19 -8.16
CA ASN A 23 -4.41 24.46 -8.61
C ASN A 23 -3.29 25.50 -8.72
N LEU A 24 -2.88 25.85 -9.95
CA LEU A 24 -1.79 26.79 -10.21
C LEU A 24 -2.03 28.22 -9.70
N ASN A 25 -3.27 28.55 -9.33
CA ASN A 25 -3.60 29.85 -8.71
C ASN A 25 -3.26 29.88 -7.21
N GLU A 26 -3.01 28.74 -6.59
CA GLU A 26 -2.61 28.62 -5.20
C GLU A 26 -1.09 28.61 -5.08
N ARG A 27 -0.57 29.36 -4.10
CA ARG A 27 0.88 29.43 -3.88
C ARG A 27 1.37 28.19 -3.14
N PRO A 28 2.58 27.70 -3.42
CA PRO A 28 3.21 26.67 -2.62
C PRO A 28 3.31 27.08 -1.15
N PHE A 29 3.18 26.11 -0.25
CA PHE A 29 3.24 26.34 1.20
C PHE A 29 3.92 25.19 1.95
N GLU A 30 4.40 25.44 3.16
CA GLU A 30 5.08 24.42 3.96
C GLU A 30 4.08 23.44 4.61
N LEU A 31 4.37 22.14 4.47
CA LEU A 31 3.72 21.05 5.17
C LEU A 31 4.71 20.35 6.11
N SER A 32 4.19 19.80 7.20
CA SER A 32 4.92 18.80 7.99
C SER A 32 4.38 17.42 7.63
N ILE A 33 5.25 16.56 7.13
CA ILE A 33 4.95 15.16 6.85
C ILE A 33 5.73 14.27 7.81
N TYR A 34 5.26 13.05 8.01
CA TYR A 34 5.98 12.05 8.78
C TYR A 34 6.48 10.96 7.83
N VAL A 35 7.76 10.65 7.90
CA VAL A 35 8.44 9.70 7.02
C VAL A 35 9.13 8.66 7.87
N ALA A 36 8.94 7.38 7.57
CA ALA A 36 9.65 6.31 8.23
C ALA A 36 11.15 6.40 7.88
N THR A 37 12.03 6.36 8.89
CA THR A 37 13.47 6.28 8.66
C THR A 37 13.89 4.83 8.37
N ALA A 38 15.09 4.64 7.81
CA ALA A 38 15.63 3.30 7.59
C ALA A 38 15.85 2.51 8.90
N ASP A 39 15.90 3.22 10.03
CA ASP A 39 16.01 2.65 11.39
C ASP A 39 14.63 2.22 11.96
N ASN A 40 13.56 2.29 11.16
CA ASN A 40 12.25 1.82 11.59
C ASN A 40 12.24 0.29 11.68
N ASP A 41 11.92 -0.25 12.85
CA ASP A 41 11.84 -1.72 13.09
C ASP A 41 10.84 -2.44 12.16
N HIS A 42 9.93 -1.70 11.53
CA HIS A 42 8.97 -2.19 10.54
C HIS A 42 9.41 -1.99 9.08
N TYR A 43 10.61 -1.48 8.85
CA TYR A 43 11.18 -1.35 7.50
C TYR A 43 11.55 -2.73 6.95
N ALA A 44 10.77 -3.23 6.01
CA ALA A 44 10.99 -4.53 5.37
C ALA A 44 12.13 -4.53 4.33
N GLY A 45 12.85 -3.42 4.16
CA GLY A 45 13.90 -3.28 3.14
C GLY A 45 13.35 -3.00 1.74
N MET A 46 14.24 -3.02 0.75
CA MET A 46 13.82 -3.05 -0.65
C MET A 46 13.38 -4.47 -1.01
N ALA A 47 12.14 -4.62 -1.46
CA ALA A 47 11.59 -5.86 -1.95
C ALA A 47 11.07 -5.65 -3.38
N ASP A 48 11.12 -6.71 -4.20
CA ASP A 48 10.51 -6.67 -5.53
C ASP A 48 8.98 -6.62 -5.44
N ILE A 49 8.34 -6.19 -6.53
CA ILE A 49 6.87 -6.01 -6.61
C ILE A 49 6.12 -7.28 -6.21
N ASP A 50 6.58 -8.46 -6.64
CA ASP A 50 5.87 -9.73 -6.40
C ASP A 50 5.97 -10.14 -4.93
N SER A 51 7.12 -9.92 -4.29
CA SER A 51 7.33 -10.14 -2.87
C SER A 51 6.43 -9.24 -2.02
N ILE A 52 6.34 -7.94 -2.37
CA ILE A 52 5.44 -7.00 -1.68
C ILE A 52 3.98 -7.40 -1.92
N ALA A 53 3.61 -7.77 -3.14
CA ALA A 53 2.25 -8.16 -3.48
C ALA A 53 1.77 -9.37 -2.67
N LYS A 54 2.62 -10.39 -2.46
CA LYS A 54 2.30 -11.55 -1.61
C LYS A 54 2.00 -11.14 -0.18
N ILE A 55 2.84 -10.29 0.41
CA ILE A 55 2.62 -9.76 1.76
C ILE A 55 1.27 -9.04 1.82
N ILE A 56 0.94 -8.22 0.81
CA ILE A 56 -0.32 -7.46 0.78
C ILE A 56 -1.54 -8.39 0.70
N VAL A 57 -1.48 -9.47 -0.07
CA VAL A 57 -2.58 -10.45 -0.18
C VAL A 57 -2.81 -11.15 1.15
N GLU A 58 -1.73 -11.55 1.84
CA GLU A 58 -1.78 -12.34 3.07
C GLU A 58 -2.06 -11.51 4.34
N SER A 59 -1.74 -10.21 4.31
CA SER A 59 -1.79 -9.35 5.50
C SER A 59 -3.17 -8.79 5.80
N SER A 60 -3.59 -8.89 7.07
CA SER A 60 -4.79 -8.24 7.60
C SER A 60 -4.52 -7.71 9.01
N GLY A 61 -5.20 -6.61 9.35
CA GLY A 61 -5.11 -5.99 10.66
C GLY A 61 -6.47 -5.54 11.18
N PRO A 62 -6.51 -4.88 12.36
CA PRO A 62 -7.76 -4.40 12.95
C PRO A 62 -8.56 -3.43 12.06
N SER A 63 -7.91 -2.83 11.06
CA SER A 63 -8.50 -1.87 10.11
C SER A 63 -8.98 -2.49 8.80
N GLY A 64 -8.86 -3.82 8.62
CA GLY A 64 -9.22 -4.51 7.38
C GLY A 64 -8.02 -5.18 6.71
N THR A 65 -8.21 -5.56 5.44
CA THR A 65 -7.16 -6.23 4.67
C THR A 65 -6.20 -5.24 4.03
N ASN A 66 -4.93 -5.62 3.88
CA ASN A 66 -3.94 -4.74 3.27
C ASN A 66 -4.23 -4.49 1.78
N LYS A 67 -4.85 -5.47 1.10
CA LYS A 67 -5.33 -5.31 -0.29
C LYS A 67 -6.43 -4.25 -0.43
N GLU A 68 -7.37 -4.17 0.50
CA GLU A 68 -8.39 -3.11 0.48
C GLU A 68 -7.77 -1.72 0.63
N TYR A 69 -6.75 -1.59 1.48
CA TYR A 69 -5.99 -0.36 1.61
C TYR A 69 -5.32 0.03 0.28
N LEU A 70 -4.61 -0.91 -0.36
CA LEU A 70 -3.97 -0.69 -1.65
C LEU A 70 -4.98 -0.21 -2.71
N TYR A 71 -6.14 -0.88 -2.81
CA TYR A 71 -7.16 -0.53 -3.80
C TYR A 71 -7.81 0.83 -3.53
N GLN A 72 -8.04 1.18 -2.28
CA GLN A 72 -8.54 2.50 -1.91
C GLN A 72 -7.53 3.59 -2.24
N LEU A 73 -6.24 3.36 -2.00
CA LEU A 73 -5.18 4.31 -2.34
C LEU A 73 -5.08 4.51 -3.85
N ALA A 74 -5.03 3.43 -4.63
CA ALA A 74 -4.97 3.49 -6.09
C ALA A 74 -6.22 4.18 -6.69
N SER A 75 -7.40 3.93 -6.13
CA SER A 75 -8.65 4.61 -6.51
C SER A 75 -8.59 6.11 -6.19
N ALA A 76 -8.14 6.47 -4.99
CA ALA A 76 -8.03 7.87 -4.58
C ALA A 76 -7.03 8.64 -5.45
N MET A 77 -5.89 8.04 -5.81
CA MET A 77 -4.92 8.66 -6.71
C MET A 77 -5.51 8.94 -8.09
N ARG A 78 -6.24 7.96 -8.67
CA ARG A 78 -6.93 8.14 -9.96
C ARG A 78 -8.01 9.24 -9.91
N GLN A 79 -8.68 9.43 -8.78
CA GLN A 79 -9.74 10.43 -8.63
C GLN A 79 -9.21 11.84 -8.35
N LEU A 80 -8.22 11.95 -7.45
CA LEU A 80 -7.75 13.22 -6.92
C LEU A 80 -6.59 13.81 -7.74
N ALA A 81 -5.77 12.95 -8.34
CA ALA A 81 -4.58 13.35 -9.09
C ALA A 81 -4.41 12.53 -10.37
N PRO A 82 -5.38 12.54 -11.31
CA PRO A 82 -5.35 11.70 -12.52
C PRO A 82 -4.14 11.97 -13.42
N GLN A 83 -3.58 13.18 -13.37
CA GLN A 83 -2.36 13.57 -14.07
C GLN A 83 -1.06 13.05 -13.42
N GLN A 84 -1.12 12.47 -12.22
CA GLN A 84 0.02 11.87 -11.54
C GLN A 84 -0.05 10.36 -11.73
N GLN A 85 0.93 9.80 -12.45
CA GLN A 85 1.05 8.35 -12.63
C GLN A 85 2.09 7.82 -11.65
N ASP A 86 1.60 7.19 -10.58
CA ASP A 86 2.44 6.41 -9.67
C ASP A 86 2.59 4.99 -10.23
N GLU A 87 3.64 4.80 -11.03
CA GLU A 87 3.93 3.52 -11.69
C GLU A 87 4.04 2.38 -10.68
N HIS A 88 4.77 2.59 -9.59
CA HIS A 88 4.98 1.59 -8.55
C HIS A 88 3.66 1.16 -7.90
N LEU A 89 2.79 2.12 -7.54
CA LEU A 89 1.49 1.82 -6.95
C LEU A 89 0.60 0.98 -7.88
N PHE A 90 0.56 1.33 -9.17
CA PHE A 90 -0.28 0.62 -10.14
C PHE A 90 0.29 -0.73 -10.55
N GLU A 91 1.61 -0.88 -10.61
CA GLU A 91 2.27 -2.19 -10.78
C GLU A 91 1.95 -3.12 -9.61
N LEU A 92 2.00 -2.59 -8.39
CA LEU A 92 1.67 -3.34 -7.19
C LEU A 92 0.20 -3.75 -7.14
N GLU A 93 -0.71 -2.84 -7.50
CA GLU A 93 -2.14 -3.17 -7.65
C GLU A 93 -2.35 -4.28 -8.67
N ALA A 94 -1.68 -4.21 -9.83
CA ALA A 94 -1.80 -5.24 -10.86
C ALA A 94 -1.24 -6.58 -10.38
N ALA A 95 -0.12 -6.59 -9.65
CA ALA A 95 0.47 -7.80 -9.08
C ALA A 95 -0.45 -8.48 -8.07
N VAL A 96 -1.03 -7.72 -7.13
CA VAL A 96 -2.01 -8.24 -6.16
C VAL A 96 -3.22 -8.85 -6.87
N ARG A 97 -3.78 -8.17 -7.89
CA ARG A 97 -4.90 -8.71 -8.67
C ARG A 97 -4.56 -10.01 -9.39
N ARG A 98 -3.35 -10.16 -9.93
CA ARG A 98 -2.89 -11.41 -10.58
C ARG A 98 -2.85 -12.57 -9.59
N LEU A 99 -2.37 -12.33 -8.37
CA LEU A 99 -2.31 -13.35 -7.31
C LEU A 99 -3.71 -13.82 -6.90
N GLU A 100 -4.67 -12.90 -6.73
CA GLU A 100 -6.06 -13.25 -6.37
C GLU A 100 -6.75 -14.12 -7.44
N ILE A 101 -6.45 -13.90 -8.72
CA ILE A 101 -6.98 -14.71 -9.84
C ILE A 101 -6.31 -16.09 -9.86
N GLY A 102 -5.00 -16.16 -9.59
CA GLY A 102 -4.23 -17.40 -9.53
C GLY A 102 -4.68 -18.35 -8.41
N GLU A 103 -5.07 -17.83 -7.25
CA GLU A 103 -5.60 -18.63 -6.13
C GLU A 103 -7.01 -19.16 -6.39
N SER A 104 -7.81 -18.44 -7.16
CA SER A 104 -9.18 -18.85 -7.52
C SER A 104 -9.25 -20.01 -8.53
N GLY A 105 -8.12 -20.39 -9.14
CA GLY A 105 -8.01 -21.47 -10.12
C GLY A 105 -7.53 -22.83 -9.56
N ALA A 106 -7.07 -22.89 -8.31
CA ALA A 106 -6.60 -24.12 -7.67
C ALA A 106 -7.72 -24.81 -6.87
N GLY A 107 -8.74 -25.30 -7.58
CA GLY A 107 -9.75 -26.20 -7.01
C GLY A 107 -9.11 -27.55 -6.64
N GLN A 108 -9.39 -28.03 -5.43
CA GLN A 108 -8.91 -29.27 -4.84
C GLN A 108 -8.96 -30.47 -5.81
N PRO A 109 -7.92 -31.33 -5.87
CA PRO A 109 -8.10 -32.67 -6.41
C PRO A 109 -9.10 -33.41 -5.51
N SER A 110 -10.22 -33.83 -6.09
CA SER A 110 -11.17 -34.72 -5.46
C SER A 110 -10.49 -36.08 -5.23
N ASP A 111 -10.09 -36.36 -3.99
CA ASP A 111 -9.83 -37.72 -3.52
C ASP A 111 -11.16 -38.48 -3.53
N CYS A 112 -11.40 -39.24 -4.59
CA CYS A 112 -12.40 -40.30 -4.60
C CYS A 112 -12.10 -41.30 -5.73
N ASP A 113 -10.98 -42.01 -5.61
CA ASP A 113 -10.80 -43.34 -6.18
C ASP A 113 -10.20 -44.23 -5.10
N MET A 114 -11.02 -45.10 -4.51
CA MET A 114 -10.68 -46.44 -3.97
C MET A 114 -11.76 -46.89 -2.99
N GLN A 115 -12.75 -47.64 -3.48
CA GLN A 115 -13.00 -49.02 -3.00
C GLN A 115 -14.12 -49.68 -3.80
N SER A 116 -13.66 -50.66 -4.60
CA SER A 116 -14.24 -51.99 -4.88
C SER A 116 -15.68 -52.14 -5.37
#